data_AF-A0A376UDY2-F1
#
_entry.id   AF-A0A376UDY2-F1
#
_cell.length_a   1.000
_cell.length_b   1.000
_cell.length_c   1.000
_cell.angle_alpha   90.00
_cell.angle_beta   90.00
_cell.angle_gamma   90.00
#
_symmetry.space_group_name_H-M   'P 1'
#
loop_
_entity.id
_entity.type
_entity.pdbx_description
1 polymer ?
#
loop_
_entity_poly.entity_id
_entity_poly.type
_entity_poly.pdbx_seq_one_letter_code
_entity_poly.pdbx_strand_id
1 'polypeptide(L)'
;MCVTWLVALGSNLSALWILVANGWMQNPIASDFNFETMRMEMVSFSELVLNPVAQVNSFHTVASGYVTGAMFILGISAWYMLKGRDFAFAKRSFAIAASFRYGCCSVCYCSG
;
A
#
# COMPACT_ATOMS: atom_id res chain seq x y z
N MET A 1 -8.19 7.15 -20.48
CA MET A 1 -7.80 5.89 -19.79
C MET A 1 -6.43 5.96 -19.13
N CYS A 2 -5.40 6.57 -19.75
CA CYS A 2 -4.05 6.60 -19.14
C CYS A 2 -3.97 7.41 -17.84
N VAL A 3 -4.78 8.48 -17.71
CA VAL A 3 -4.79 9.35 -16.51
C VAL A 3 -5.17 8.58 -15.25
N THR A 4 -6.13 7.65 -15.32
CA THR A 4 -6.54 6.85 -14.13
C THR A 4 -5.42 5.91 -13.66
N TRP A 5 -4.63 5.38 -14.60
CA TRP A 5 -3.46 4.57 -14.26
C TRP A 5 -2.31 5.39 -13.67
N LEU A 6 -2.07 6.60 -14.18
CA LEU A 6 -1.07 7.51 -13.63
C LEU A 6 -1.39 7.93 -12.20
N VAL A 7 -2.67 8.16 -11.89
CA VAL A 7 -3.11 8.45 -10.51
C VAL A 7 -2.81 7.25 -9.60
N ALA A 8 -3.17 6.03 -10.03
CA ALA A 8 -2.88 4.82 -9.26
C ALA A 8 -1.36 4.65 -9.03
N LEU A 9 -0.55 4.80 -10.08
CA LEU A 9 0.91 4.72 -9.97
C LEU A 9 1.50 5.79 -9.04
N GLY A 10 1.01 7.03 -9.12
CA GLY A 10 1.44 8.12 -8.24
C GLY A 10 1.15 7.83 -6.76
N SER A 11 -0.02 7.28 -6.45
CA SER A 11 -0.37 6.87 -5.08
C SER A 11 0.55 5.76 -4.55
N ASN A 12 0.90 4.76 -5.38
CA ASN A 12 1.83 3.70 -4.99
C ASN A 12 3.25 4.22 -4.78
N LEU A 13 3.73 5.08 -5.66
CA LEU A 13 5.07 5.66 -5.54
C LEU A 13 5.18 6.54 -4.29
N SER A 14 4.13 7.30 -3.96
CA SER A 14 4.07 8.08 -2.72
C SER A 14 4.13 7.18 -1.47
N ALA A 15 3.38 6.08 -1.46
CA ALA A 15 3.40 5.11 -0.37
C ALA A 15 4.78 4.45 -0.21
N LEU A 16 5.48 4.14 -1.32
CA LEU A 16 6.82 3.57 -1.29
C LEU A 16 7.81 4.50 -0.58
N TRP A 17 7.88 5.78 -0.96
CA TRP A 17 8.87 6.69 -0.40
C TRP A 17 8.66 6.99 1.08
N ILE A 18 7.41 7.12 1.53
CA ILE A 18 7.14 7.37 2.94
C ILE A 18 7.46 6.14 3.81
N LEU A 19 7.27 4.94 3.27
CA LEU A 19 7.58 3.70 3.99
C LEU A 19 9.06 3.33 3.93
N VAL A 20 9.81 3.78 2.92
CA VAL A 20 11.28 3.73 2.94
C VAL A 20 11.83 4.57 4.08
N ALA A 21 11.33 5.80 4.26
CA ALA A 21 11.72 6.64 5.39
C ALA A 21 11.34 6.01 6.74
N ASN A 22 10.12 5.46 6.85
CA ASN A 22 9.70 4.76 8.07
C ASN A 22 10.54 3.51 8.36
N GLY A 23 10.84 2.71 7.33
CA GLY A 23 11.69 1.52 7.44
C GLY A 23 13.11 1.85 7.89
N TRP A 24 13.66 2.99 7.45
CA TRP A 24 14.94 3.50 7.93
C TRP A 24 14.88 3.94 9.41
N MET A 25 13.76 4.54 9.86
CA MET A 25 13.59 4.86 11.29
C MET A 25 13.53 3.60 12.18
N GLN A 26 12.99 2.50 11.67
CA GLN A 26 12.95 1.22 12.40
C GLN A 26 14.30 0.51 12.39
N ASN A 27 14.99 0.50 11.25
CA ASN A 27 16.31 -0.09 11.07
C ASN A 27 17.22 0.90 10.33
N PRO A 28 18.01 1.72 11.05
CA PRO A 28 18.90 2.71 10.46
C PRO A 28 20.13 2.02 9.88
N ILE A 29 19.94 1.39 8.71
CA ILE A 29 21.00 0.82 7.87
C ILE A 29 21.54 1.95 6.98
N ALA A 30 22.81 1.85 6.56
CA ALA A 30 23.45 2.79 5.65
C ALA A 30 23.60 4.22 6.19
N SER A 31 23.68 4.37 7.51
CA SER A 31 24.00 5.63 8.17
C SER A 31 25.13 5.45 9.16
N ASP A 32 26.05 6.42 9.21
CA ASP A 32 27.16 6.45 10.16
C ASP A 32 27.14 7.77 10.95
N PHE A 33 27.58 7.73 12.20
CA PHE A 33 27.57 8.89 13.07
C PHE A 33 28.88 9.66 12.93
N ASN A 34 28.81 10.87 12.39
CA ASN A 34 29.99 11.73 12.25
C ASN A 34 30.14 12.61 13.51
N PHE A 35 31.26 12.44 14.22
CA PHE A 35 31.59 13.18 15.44
C PHE A 35 31.89 14.68 15.19
N GLU A 36 32.23 15.07 13.96
CA GLU A 36 32.51 16.46 13.60
C GLU A 36 31.23 17.26 13.34
N THR A 37 30.24 16.63 12.69
CA THR A 37 28.97 17.28 12.31
C THR A 37 27.83 16.99 13.31
N MET A 38 28.07 16.11 14.30
CA MET A 38 27.10 15.70 15.33
C MET A 38 25.77 15.23 14.72
N ARG A 39 25.83 14.56 13.56
CA ARG A 39 24.67 14.09 12.78
C ARG A 39 24.93 12.71 12.19
N MET A 40 23.84 12.00 11.91
CA MET A 40 23.88 10.76 11.12
C MET A 40 24.01 11.11 9.65
N GLU A 41 25.10 10.70 9.01
CA GLU A 41 25.36 10.91 7.59
C GLU A 41 24.99 9.65 6.81
N MET A 42 24.41 9.82 5.62
CA MET A 42 24.08 8.69 4.74
C MET A 42 25.34 8.15 4.08
N VAL A 43 25.57 6.85 4.21
CA VAL A 43 26.70 6.12 3.63
C VAL A 43 26.36 5.60 2.23
N SER A 44 25.18 4.99 2.06
CA SER A 44 24.77 4.37 0.79
C SER A 44 23.26 4.53 0.53
N PHE A 45 22.91 5.23 -0.55
CA PHE A 45 21.51 5.45 -0.92
C PHE A 45 20.83 4.16 -1.41
N SER A 46 21.56 3.31 -2.12
CA SER A 46 21.04 2.05 -2.67
C SER A 46 20.61 1.06 -1.58
N GLU A 47 21.40 0.93 -0.50
CA GLU A 47 21.08 0.03 0.61
C GLU A 47 19.91 0.56 1.46
N LEU A 48 19.77 1.88 1.56
CA LEU A 48 18.63 2.51 2.23
C LEU A 48 17.31 2.19 1.52
N VAL A 49 17.27 2.27 0.19
CA VAL A 49 16.07 1.96 -0.61
C VAL A 49 15.77 0.46 -0.62
N LEU A 50 16.80 -0.38 -0.67
CA LEU A 50 16.68 -1.84 -0.72
C LEU A 50 16.61 -2.49 0.67
N ASN A 51 16.38 -1.72 1.72
CA ASN A 51 16.23 -2.24 3.07
C ASN A 51 15.08 -3.28 3.12
N PRO A 52 15.34 -4.54 3.52
CA PRO A 52 14.34 -5.60 3.51
C PRO A 52 13.11 -5.26 4.37
N VAL A 53 13.30 -4.52 5.47
CA VAL A 53 12.18 -4.08 6.32
C VAL A 53 11.33 -3.02 5.65
N ALA A 54 11.95 -2.09 4.92
CA ALA A 54 11.23 -1.09 4.14
C ALA A 54 10.40 -1.74 3.02
N GLN A 55 10.95 -2.76 2.35
CA GLN A 55 10.27 -3.47 1.26
C GLN A 55 9.05 -4.26 1.78
N VAL A 56 9.21 -5.06 2.83
CA VAL A 56 8.10 -5.85 3.42
C VAL A 56 6.98 -4.93 3.91
N ASN A 57 7.32 -3.87 4.65
CA ASN A 57 6.35 -2.90 5.14
C ASN A 57 5.64 -2.17 3.99
N SER A 58 6.37 -1.83 2.91
CA SER A 58 5.79 -1.20 1.72
C SER A 58 4.71 -2.06 1.06
N PHE A 59 5.01 -3.34 0.81
CA PHE A 59 4.03 -4.25 0.21
C PHE A 59 2.84 -4.50 1.14
N HIS A 60 3.08 -4.72 2.43
CA HIS A 60 2.01 -5.00 3.39
C HIS A 60 1.05 -3.80 3.56
N THR A 61 1.57 -2.58 3.71
CA THR A 61 0.75 -1.38 3.89
C THR A 61 -0.03 -1.04 2.62
N VAL A 62 0.58 -1.14 1.44
CA VAL A 62 -0.10 -0.89 0.16
C VAL A 62 -1.22 -1.91 -0.06
N ALA A 63 -0.95 -3.20 0.20
CA ALA A 63 -1.97 -4.24 0.12
C ALA A 63 -3.13 -3.98 1.09
N SER A 64 -2.83 -3.55 2.32
CA SER A 64 -3.84 -3.21 3.32
C SER A 64 -4.73 -2.03 2.88
N GLY A 65 -4.14 -1.02 2.21
CA GLY A 65 -4.89 0.09 1.62
C GLY A 65 -5.87 -0.36 0.53
N TYR A 66 -5.45 -1.26 -0.35
CA TYR A 66 -6.30 -1.84 -1.37
C TYR A 66 -7.45 -2.70 -0.80
N VAL A 67 -7.18 -3.49 0.23
CA VAL A 67 -8.22 -4.26 0.95
C VAL A 67 -9.26 -3.32 1.54
N THR A 68 -8.83 -2.20 2.13
CA THR A 68 -9.72 -1.18 2.71
C THR A 68 -10.64 -0.57 1.65
N GLY A 69 -10.10 -0.15 0.51
CA GLY A 69 -10.89 0.39 -0.60
C GLY A 69 -11.88 -0.64 -1.18
N ALA A 70 -11.46 -1.90 -1.31
CA ALA A 70 -12.33 -2.96 -1.80
C ALA A 70 -13.47 -3.29 -0.83
N MET A 71 -13.19 -3.30 0.48
CA MET A 71 -14.21 -3.50 1.52
C MET A 71 -15.25 -2.38 1.52
N PHE A 72 -14.83 -1.13 1.28
CA PHE A 72 -15.75 -0.01 1.17
C PHE A 72 -16.75 -0.19 0.01
N ILE A 73 -16.26 -0.58 -1.18
CA ILE A 73 -17.12 -0.83 -2.35
C ILE A 73 -18.04 -2.03 -2.09
N LEU A 74 -17.55 -3.10 -1.47
CA LEU A 74 -18.34 -4.28 -1.10
C LEU A 74 -19.47 -3.92 -0.12
N GLY A 75 -19.17 -3.13 0.92
CA GLY A 75 -20.15 -2.71 1.91
C GLY A 75 -21.29 -1.89 1.32
N ILE A 76 -20.97 -0.91 0.47
CA ILE A 76 -21.99 -0.09 -0.21
C ILE A 76 -22.80 -0.93 -1.20
N SER A 77 -22.14 -1.80 -1.97
CA SER A 77 -22.82 -2.67 -2.93
C SER A 77 -23.76 -3.66 -2.24
N ALA A 78 -23.36 -4.22 -1.09
CA ALA A 78 -24.22 -5.06 -0.26
C ALA A 78 -25.43 -4.29 0.27
N TRP A 79 -25.24 -3.05 0.71
CA TRP A 79 -26.34 -2.20 1.18
C TRP A 79 -27.36 -1.88 0.07
N TYR A 80 -26.90 -1.56 -1.15
CA TYR A 80 -27.80 -1.35 -2.30
C TYR A 80 -28.58 -2.61 -2.68
N MET A 81 -27.95 -3.79 -2.63
CA MET A 81 -28.65 -5.06 -2.86
C MET A 81 -29.73 -5.33 -1.79
N LEU A 82 -29.45 -5.05 -0.52
CA LEU A 82 -30.43 -5.20 0.57
C LEU A 82 -31.63 -4.25 0.44
N LYS A 83 -31.42 -3.06 -0.12
CA LYS A 83 -32.49 -2.08 -0.38
C LYS A 83 -33.20 -2.27 -1.72
N GLY A 84 -32.80 -3.26 -2.52
CA GLY A 84 -33.40 -3.53 -3.83
C GLY A 84 -33.17 -2.41 -4.85
N ARG A 85 -32.14 -1.58 -4.69
CA ARG A 85 -31.82 -0.46 -5.59
C ARG A 85 -30.68 -0.85 -6.54
N ASP A 86 -30.85 -0.56 -7.83
CA ASP A 86 -29.82 -0.70 -8.86
C ASP A 86 -29.05 -2.05 -8.85
N PHE A 87 -29.80 -3.16 -8.81
CA PHE A 87 -29.27 -4.51 -8.61
C PHE A 87 -28.20 -4.91 -9.64
N ALA A 88 -28.38 -4.51 -10.90
CA ALA A 88 -27.42 -4.78 -11.97
C ALA A 88 -26.07 -4.07 -11.77
N PHE A 89 -26.09 -2.83 -11.25
CA PHE A 89 -24.90 -2.06 -10.93
C PHE A 89 -24.20 -2.63 -9.69
N ALA A 90 -24.97 -2.87 -8.62
CA ALA A 90 -24.44 -3.41 -7.37
C ALA A 90 -23.77 -4.77 -7.56
N LYS A 91 -24.35 -5.67 -8.39
CA LYS A 91 -23.78 -6.99 -8.66
C LYS A 91 -22.43 -6.93 -9.40
N ARG A 92 -22.28 -6.02 -10.37
CA ARG A 92 -21.02 -5.84 -11.11
C ARG A 92 -19.92 -5.26 -10.21
N SER A 93 -20.25 -4.22 -9.45
CA SER A 93 -19.33 -3.59 -8.51
C SER A 93 -18.89 -4.55 -7.41
N PHE A 94 -19.82 -5.35 -6.89
CA PHE A 94 -19.55 -6.37 -5.87
C PHE A 94 -18.61 -7.46 -6.39
N ALA A 95 -18.82 -7.97 -7.61
CA ALA A 95 -17.98 -9.01 -8.20
C ALA A 95 -16.52 -8.55 -8.40
N ILE A 96 -16.31 -7.34 -8.92
CA ILE A 96 -14.96 -6.79 -9.14
C ILE A 96 -14.26 -6.55 -7.80
N ALA A 97 -14.98 -5.95 -6.84
CA ALA A 97 -14.42 -5.66 -5.53
C ALA A 97 -14.08 -6.92 -4.73
N ALA A 98 -14.89 -7.99 -4.84
CA ALA A 98 -14.64 -9.27 -4.18
C ALA A 98 -13.35 -9.94 -4.70
N SER A 99 -13.19 -10.00 -6.03
CA SER A 99 -12.01 -10.59 -6.67
C SER A 99 -10.73 -9.82 -6.30
N PHE A 100 -10.79 -8.48 -6.38
CA PHE A 100 -9.65 -7.63 -6.05
C PHE A 100 -9.28 -7.72 -4.56
N ARG A 101 -10.28 -7.73 -3.67
CA ARG A 101 -10.07 -7.94 -2.24
C ARG A 101 -9.38 -9.27 -1.97
N TYR A 102 -9.84 -10.36 -2.59
CA TYR A 102 -9.30 -11.69 -2.32
C TYR A 102 -7.80 -11.77 -2.64
N GLY A 103 -7.40 -11.29 -3.82
CA GLY A 103 -5.99 -11.27 -4.21
C GLY A 103 -5.14 -10.42 -3.27
N CYS A 104 -5.63 -9.24 -2.90
CA CYS A 104 -4.87 -8.33 -2.04
C CYS A 104 -4.79 -8.79 -0.58
N CYS A 105 -5.87 -9.41 -0.09
CA CYS A 105 -5.91 -10.00 1.24
C CYS A 105 -4.90 -11.15 1.38
N SER A 106 -4.74 -11.98 0.34
CA SER A 106 -3.72 -13.04 0.34
C SER A 106 -2.31 -12.48 0.51
N VAL A 107 -2.01 -11.32 -0.11
CA VAL A 107 -0.72 -10.64 0.03
C VAL A 107 -0.53 -10.14 1.46
N CYS A 108 -1.54 -9.51 2.06
CA CYS A 108 -1.50 -9.09 3.46
C CYS A 108 -1.22 -10.27 4.40
N TYR A 109 -1.88 -11.42 4.20
CA TYR A 109 -1.70 -12.62 5.03
C TYR A 109 -0.33 -13.27 4.90
N CYS A 110 0.29 -13.23 3.72
CA CYS A 110 1.64 -13.80 3.54
C CYS A 110 2.76 -12.87 4.02
N SER A 111 2.49 -11.57 4.17
CA SER A 111 3.50 -10.55 4.46
C SER A 111 3.49 -10.06 5.92
N GLY A 112 2.52 -10.50 6.73
CA GLY A 112 2.39 -10.18 8.15
C GLY A 112 2.78 -11.36 9.03
#